data_AF-A0AAP0BXR9-F1
#
_entry.id   AF-A0AAP0BXR9-F1
#
_cell.length_a   1.000
_cell.length_b   1.000
_cell.length_c   1.000
_cell.angle_alpha   90.00
_cell.angle_beta   90.00
_cell.angle_gamma   90.00
#
_symmetry.space_group_name_H-M   'P 1'
#
loop_
_entity.id
_entity.type
_entity.pdbx_description
1 polymer ?
#
loop_
_entity_poly.entity_id
_entity_poly.type
_entity_poly.pdbx_seq_one_letter_code
_entity_poly.pdbx_strand_id
1 'polypeptide(L)'
;MKQHLAGVKGNIAACKKIPHDIRIQMQENLKEITTKKQIAEESLDSVNPYDDNSQHSRAQEKGKRKLDQVDNYFAPRTSAGSQPSIKIILASKEVVHHADMMIARWFYDSCIPFNALNSVFAQKAINAIAAIGPGYKLPSYI
;
A
#
# COMPACT_ATOMS: atom_id res chain seq x y z
N MET A 1 -5.86 -22.77 12.83
CA MET A 1 -6.50 -23.92 12.13
C MET A 1 -5.65 -24.47 10.97
N LYS A 2 -4.99 -23.65 10.14
CA LYS A 2 -4.17 -24.13 9.01
C LYS A 2 -3.04 -25.10 9.40
N GLN A 3 -2.34 -24.85 10.52
CA GLN A 3 -1.28 -25.74 11.06
C GLN A 3 -1.80 -27.10 11.52
N HIS A 4 -3.02 -27.15 12.08
CA HIS A 4 -3.69 -28.40 12.49
C HIS A 4 -3.91 -29.32 11.28
N LEU A 5 -4.27 -28.75 10.12
CA LEU A 5 -4.50 -29.50 8.89
C LEU A 5 -3.21 -29.95 8.20
N ALA A 6 -2.16 -29.13 8.26
CA ALA A 6 -0.85 -29.43 7.68
C ALA A 6 -0.02 -30.45 8.49
N GLY A 7 -0.50 -30.88 9.65
CA GLY A 7 0.23 -31.81 10.53
C GLY A 7 1.44 -31.18 11.22
N VAL A 8 1.53 -29.85 11.26
CA VAL A 8 2.61 -29.09 11.90
C VAL A 8 2.23 -28.77 13.33
N LYS A 9 3.16 -28.90 14.28
CA LYS A 9 2.93 -28.59 15.70
C LYS A 9 2.75 -27.07 15.86
N GLY A 10 1.52 -26.65 16.18
CA GLY A 10 1.17 -25.28 16.51
C GLY A 10 0.48 -25.19 17.87
N ASN A 11 -0.37 -24.18 18.06
CA ASN A 11 -1.15 -23.99 19.30
C ASN A 11 -2.21 -25.08 19.53
N ILE A 12 -2.48 -25.92 18.54
CA ILE A 12 -3.47 -27.01 18.56
C ILE A 12 -2.78 -28.26 17.98
N ALA A 13 -3.04 -29.42 18.58
CA ALA A 13 -2.49 -30.70 18.12
C ALA A 13 -2.88 -31.02 16.66
N ALA A 14 -2.04 -31.73 15.92
CA ALA A 14 -2.27 -32.09 14.53
C ALA A 14 -3.49 -33.03 14.34
N CYS A 15 -4.20 -32.88 13.22
CA CYS A 15 -5.29 -33.78 12.87
C CYS A 15 -4.77 -35.10 12.31
N LYS A 16 -5.19 -36.23 12.89
CA LYS A 16 -4.81 -37.58 12.44
C LYS A 16 -5.67 -38.13 11.30
N LYS A 17 -6.84 -37.52 11.02
CA LYS A 17 -7.84 -38.02 10.06
C LYS A 17 -7.70 -37.46 8.64
N ILE A 18 -6.66 -36.69 8.35
CA ILE A 18 -6.52 -35.97 7.06
C ILE A 18 -5.81 -36.86 6.03
N PRO A 19 -6.35 -37.01 4.81
CA PRO A 19 -5.68 -37.74 3.72
C PRO A 19 -4.34 -37.10 3.34
N HIS A 20 -3.42 -37.93 2.83
CA HIS A 20 -2.02 -37.54 2.64
C HIS A 20 -1.87 -36.32 1.71
N ASP A 21 -2.60 -36.31 0.60
CA ASP A 21 -2.49 -35.29 -0.45
C ASP A 21 -2.88 -33.90 0.06
N ILE A 22 -3.94 -33.81 0.85
CA ILE A 22 -4.40 -32.56 1.47
C ILE A 22 -3.36 -32.03 2.47
N ARG A 23 -2.66 -32.93 3.16
CA ARG A 23 -1.61 -32.54 4.11
C ARG A 23 -0.41 -31.92 3.39
N ILE A 24 0.00 -32.50 2.26
CA ILE A 24 1.11 -31.99 1.44
C ILE A 24 0.75 -30.61 0.88
N GLN A 25 -0.41 -30.48 0.26
CA GLN A 25 -0.89 -29.20 -0.29
C GLN A 25 -0.93 -28.12 0.80
N MET A 26 -1.38 -28.47 2.00
CA MET A 26 -1.43 -27.52 3.11
C MET A 26 -0.05 -27.14 3.65
N GLN A 27 0.94 -28.03 3.58
CA GLN A 27 2.33 -27.72 3.93
C GLN A 27 2.98 -26.79 2.91
N GLU A 28 2.74 -27.00 1.62
CA GLU A 28 3.23 -26.13 0.54
C GLU A 28 2.66 -24.73 0.67
N ASN A 29 1.35 -24.60 0.88
CA ASN A 29 0.71 -23.32 1.14
C ASN A 29 1.32 -22.60 2.35
N LEU A 30 1.70 -23.32 3.41
CA LEU A 30 2.37 -22.71 4.57
C LEU A 30 3.80 -22.25 4.22
N LYS A 31 4.55 -23.03 3.44
CA LYS A 31 5.89 -22.65 2.96
C LYS A 31 5.83 -21.40 2.09
N GLU A 32 4.88 -21.32 1.16
CA GLU A 32 4.68 -20.13 0.31
C GLU A 32 4.32 -18.89 1.13
N ILE A 33 3.52 -19.03 2.18
CA ILE A 33 3.19 -17.91 3.06
C ILE A 33 4.43 -17.45 3.85
N THR A 34 5.26 -18.39 4.31
CA THR A 34 6.50 -18.04 5.03
C THR A 34 7.54 -17.40 4.12
N THR A 35 7.71 -17.88 2.89
CA THR A 35 8.65 -17.27 1.94
C THR A 35 8.16 -15.91 1.46
N LYS A 36 6.86 -15.73 1.19
CA LYS A 36 6.29 -14.41 0.89
C LYS A 36 6.46 -13.43 2.05
N LYS A 37 6.34 -13.91 3.30
CA LYS A 37 6.62 -13.09 4.50
C LYS A 37 8.11 -12.74 4.63
N GLN A 38 9.01 -13.68 4.39
CA GLN A 38 10.46 -13.45 4.40
C GLN A 38 10.90 -12.52 3.25
N ILE A 39 10.35 -12.66 2.05
CA ILE A 39 10.58 -11.76 0.92
C ILE A 39 10.02 -10.36 1.23
N ALA A 40 8.87 -10.25 1.91
CA ALA A 40 8.35 -8.97 2.37
C ALA A 40 9.20 -8.34 3.51
N GLU A 41 9.98 -9.14 4.24
CA GLU A 41 10.91 -8.68 5.29
C GLU A 41 12.31 -8.36 4.72
N GLU A 42 12.84 -9.13 3.75
CA GLU A 42 14.13 -8.90 3.07
C GLU A 42 14.06 -7.84 1.95
N SER A 43 12.89 -7.64 1.32
CA SER A 43 12.68 -6.57 0.32
C SER A 43 12.64 -5.16 0.94
N LEU A 44 12.65 -5.04 2.27
CA LEU A 44 12.66 -3.74 2.96
C LEU A 44 14.05 -3.07 2.94
N ASP A 45 15.11 -3.80 2.59
CA ASP A 45 16.46 -3.24 2.47
C ASP A 45 16.88 -2.95 1.01
N SER A 46 16.09 -3.36 0.01
CA SER A 46 16.32 -2.97 -1.39
C SER A 46 15.10 -3.31 -2.24
N VAL A 47 14.16 -2.37 -2.41
CA VAL A 47 13.47 -2.06 -3.68
C VAL A 47 12.44 -0.94 -3.45
N ASN A 48 12.56 0.09 -4.29
CA ASN A 48 11.68 1.24 -4.43
C ASN A 48 10.26 0.77 -4.86
N PRO A 49 9.14 1.17 -4.20
CA PRO A 49 7.79 0.66 -4.51
C PRO A 49 7.15 1.12 -5.84
N TYR A 50 7.93 1.60 -6.81
CA TYR A 50 7.42 2.06 -8.11
C TYR A 50 8.18 1.39 -9.25
N ASP A 51 7.85 0.14 -9.57
CA ASP A 51 8.18 -0.46 -10.86
C ASP A 51 6.90 -0.99 -11.51
N ASP A 52 6.37 -0.21 -12.44
CA ASP A 52 5.22 -0.50 -13.28
C ASP A 52 5.73 -1.14 -14.58
N ASN A 53 5.90 -2.46 -14.58
CA ASN A 53 6.32 -3.20 -15.76
C ASN A 53 5.10 -3.62 -16.59
N SER A 54 4.60 -2.70 -17.41
CA SER A 54 3.57 -2.98 -18.41
C SER A 54 4.19 -3.42 -19.73
N GLN A 55 4.23 -4.74 -19.98
CA GLN A 55 4.41 -5.30 -21.32
C GLN A 55 3.06 -5.76 -21.88
N HIS A 56 2.49 -5.02 -22.83
CA HIS A 56 1.78 -5.61 -23.96
C HIS A 56 1.79 -4.68 -25.17
N SER A 57 2.16 -5.29 -26.30
CA SER A 57 2.45 -4.73 -27.62
C SER A 57 1.21 -4.31 -28.44
N ARG A 58 1.29 -3.10 -29.01
CA ARG A 58 0.99 -2.68 -30.41
C ARG A 58 -0.19 -3.36 -31.15
N ALA A 59 -1.22 -2.59 -31.53
CA ALA A 59 -1.41 -2.05 -32.89
C ALA A 59 -2.82 -1.43 -33.17
N GLN A 60 -2.84 -0.47 -34.12
CA GLN A 60 -3.92 -0.02 -35.03
C GLN A 60 -4.87 1.16 -34.68
N GLU A 61 -4.51 2.30 -35.30
CA GLU A 61 -5.31 3.21 -36.17
C GLU A 61 -6.81 3.53 -35.95
N LYS A 62 -7.05 4.86 -36.05
CA LYS A 62 -8.16 5.60 -36.71
C LYS A 62 -9.55 5.63 -36.04
N GLY A 63 -10.00 6.87 -35.80
CA GLY A 63 -11.43 7.19 -35.80
C GLY A 63 -11.82 8.32 -34.85
N LYS A 64 -11.65 9.58 -35.28
CA LYS A 64 -12.36 10.72 -34.68
C LYS A 64 -13.87 10.50 -34.88
N ARG A 65 -14.61 10.24 -33.81
CA ARG A 65 -16.07 10.39 -33.79
C ARG A 65 -16.42 11.42 -32.71
N LYS A 66 -17.00 12.53 -33.15
CA LYS A 66 -17.66 13.51 -32.28
C LYS A 66 -18.75 12.75 -31.53
N LEU A 67 -18.69 12.74 -30.20
CA LEU A 67 -19.80 12.30 -29.37
C LEU A 67 -20.57 13.56 -28.99
N ASP A 68 -21.79 13.65 -29.50
CA ASP A 68 -22.78 14.63 -29.06
C ASP A 68 -22.86 14.65 -27.54
N GLN A 69 -23.03 15.86 -27.04
CA GLN A 69 -23.27 16.30 -25.68
C GLN A 69 -23.97 15.22 -24.82
N VAL A 70 -23.17 14.40 -24.14
CA VAL A 70 -23.67 13.55 -23.06
C VAL A 70 -24.01 14.44 -21.88
N ASP A 71 -25.23 14.28 -21.42
CA ASP A 71 -25.83 15.02 -20.30
C ASP A 71 -24.86 15.17 -19.12
N ASN A 72 -24.77 16.41 -18.64
CA ASN A 72 -24.16 16.79 -17.36
C ASN A 72 -24.96 16.23 -16.16
N TYR A 73 -25.42 14.97 -16.24
CA TYR A 73 -26.24 14.29 -15.24
C TYR A 73 -25.46 14.04 -13.93
N PHE A 74 -24.13 14.01 -14.01
CA PHE A 74 -23.26 13.96 -12.85
C PHE A 74 -22.67 15.34 -12.57
N ALA A 75 -23.05 15.93 -11.42
CA ALA A 75 -22.40 17.12 -10.89
C ALA A 75 -20.87 16.88 -10.75
N PRO A 76 -20.03 17.89 -11.03
CA PRO A 76 -18.58 17.81 -10.79
C PRO A 76 -18.32 17.37 -9.35
N ARG A 77 -17.73 16.18 -9.16
CA ARG A 77 -17.62 15.54 -7.84
C ARG A 77 -16.56 16.14 -6.90
N THR A 78 -16.00 17.30 -7.21
CA THR A 78 -14.89 17.85 -6.41
C THR A 78 -15.08 19.33 -6.16
N SER A 79 -15.76 19.64 -5.05
CA SER A 79 -15.66 20.93 -4.39
C SER A 79 -14.34 21.03 -3.62
N ALA A 80 -13.79 22.24 -3.47
CA ALA A 80 -12.67 22.50 -2.56
C ALA A 80 -13.11 22.16 -1.13
N GLY A 81 -12.59 21.05 -0.60
CA GLY A 81 -13.08 20.39 0.63
C GLY A 81 -13.44 18.91 0.45
N SER A 82 -13.17 18.36 -0.75
CA SER A 82 -13.51 17.00 -1.16
C SER A 82 -13.11 15.91 -0.16
N GLN A 83 -14.08 15.02 0.05
CA GLN A 83 -14.08 13.76 0.79
C GLN A 83 -12.70 13.07 0.84
N PRO A 84 -12.28 12.50 1.99
CA PRO A 84 -11.06 11.70 2.06
C PRO A 84 -11.11 10.63 0.98
N SER A 85 -10.04 10.54 0.18
CA SER A 85 -10.05 9.62 -0.96
C SER A 85 -10.35 8.20 -0.48
N ILE A 86 -11.05 7.41 -1.29
CA ILE A 86 -11.33 5.99 -0.97
C ILE A 86 -10.03 5.27 -0.56
N LYS A 87 -8.88 5.67 -1.14
CA LYS A 87 -7.56 5.13 -0.79
C LYS A 87 -7.17 5.36 0.67
N ILE A 88 -7.60 6.45 1.31
CA ILE A 88 -7.32 6.73 2.74
C ILE A 88 -8.16 5.83 3.63
N ILE A 89 -9.45 5.65 3.31
CA ILE A 89 -10.35 4.78 4.09
C ILE A 89 -9.96 3.30 3.90
N LEU A 90 -9.48 2.96 2.70
CA LEU A 90 -8.97 1.64 2.36
C LEU A 90 -7.47 1.49 2.65
N ALA A 91 -6.81 2.51 3.18
CA ALA A 91 -5.41 2.41 3.57
C ALA A 91 -5.33 1.39 4.70
N SER A 92 -4.55 0.34 4.50
CA SER A 92 -4.37 -0.65 5.53
C SER A 92 -3.66 0.00 6.72
N LYS A 93 -3.91 -0.52 7.93
CA LYS A 93 -3.26 -0.01 9.15
C LYS A 93 -1.74 -0.04 9.03
N GLU A 94 -1.22 -0.97 8.25
CA GLU A 94 0.20 -1.13 7.96
C GLU A 94 0.76 0.04 7.14
N VAL A 95 0.02 0.56 6.15
CA VAL A 95 0.48 1.70 5.32
C VAL A 95 0.50 2.99 6.15
N VAL A 96 -0.51 3.21 6.98
CA VAL A 96 -0.56 4.36 7.90
C VAL A 96 0.58 4.27 8.91
N HIS A 97 0.75 3.11 9.54
CA HIS A 97 1.84 2.87 10.49
C HIS A 97 3.22 3.07 9.86
N HIS A 98 3.41 2.64 8.62
CA HIS A 98 4.66 2.86 7.89
C HIS A 98 4.92 4.36 7.67
N ALA A 99 3.90 5.12 7.23
CA ALA A 99 4.03 6.56 7.07
C ALA A 99 4.37 7.27 8.39
N ASP A 100 3.68 6.91 9.48
CA ASP A 100 3.94 7.46 10.82
C ASP A 100 5.35 7.13 11.30
N MET A 101 5.84 5.91 11.05
CA MET A 101 7.20 5.49 11.39
C MET A 101 8.26 6.32 10.64
N MET A 102 8.05 6.62 9.35
CA MET A 102 8.97 7.44 8.57
C MET A 102 9.00 8.89 9.08
N ILE A 103 7.84 9.45 9.43
CA ILE A 103 7.76 10.79 10.03
C ILE A 103 8.46 10.82 11.40
N ALA A 104 8.22 9.83 12.26
CA ALA A 104 8.83 9.75 13.58
C ALA A 104 10.37 9.66 13.52
N ARG A 105 10.89 8.86 12.58
CA ARG A 105 12.35 8.75 12.35
C ARG A 105 12.95 10.08 11.92
N TRP A 106 12.31 10.78 10.98
CA TRP A 106 12.76 12.09 10.54
C TRP A 106 12.71 13.14 11.68
N PHE A 107 11.65 13.13 12.49
CA PHE A 107 11.54 13.99 13.68
C PHE A 107 12.67 13.75 14.68
N TYR A 108 13.00 12.48 14.93
CA TYR A 108 14.06 12.11 15.86
C TYR A 108 15.44 12.55 15.34
N ASP A 109 15.75 12.26 14.07
CA ASP A 109 17.02 12.62 13.44
C ASP A 109 17.22 14.15 13.38
N SER A 110 16.16 14.90 13.06
CA SER A 110 16.19 16.36 12.98
C SER A 110 16.01 17.06 14.34
N CYS A 111 15.94 16.31 15.45
CA CYS A 111 15.69 16.84 16.80
C CYS A 111 14.45 17.77 16.89
N ILE A 112 13.39 17.46 16.15
CA ILE A 112 12.18 18.29 16.10
C ILE A 112 11.30 17.97 17.32
N PRO A 113 10.96 18.96 18.17
CA PRO A 113 10.04 18.71 19.28
C PRO A 113 8.63 18.41 18.76
N PHE A 114 7.95 17.44 19.37
CA PHE A 114 6.61 17.01 18.95
C PHE A 114 5.57 18.14 18.92
N ASN A 115 5.79 19.22 19.68
CA ASN A 115 4.95 20.41 19.63
C ASN A 115 4.86 21.04 18.22
N ALA A 116 5.81 20.75 17.32
CA ALA A 116 5.76 21.18 15.93
C ALA A 116 4.50 20.68 15.18
N LEU A 117 3.97 19.52 15.57
CA LEU A 117 2.74 18.97 14.97
C LEU A 117 1.48 19.75 15.35
N ASN A 118 1.50 20.48 16.46
CA ASN A 118 0.38 21.33 16.88
C ASN A 118 0.28 22.63 16.06
N SER A 119 1.28 22.91 15.22
CA SER A 119 1.25 24.07 14.35
C SER A 119 0.13 23.95 13.31
N VAL A 120 -0.63 25.04 13.12
CA VAL A 120 -1.65 25.14 12.05
C VAL A 120 -1.09 24.92 10.64
N PHE A 121 0.24 24.98 10.49
CA PHE A 121 0.94 24.75 9.23
C PHE A 121 1.32 23.28 9.02
N ALA A 122 1.41 22.46 10.08
CA ALA A 122 1.87 21.07 9.98
C ALA A 122 0.95 20.25 9.05
N GLN A 123 -0.35 20.24 9.32
CA GLN A 123 -1.31 19.53 8.47
C GLN A 123 -1.42 20.13 7.06
N LYS A 124 -1.30 21.46 6.93
CA LYS A 124 -1.34 22.13 5.63
C LYS A 124 -0.16 21.73 4.75
N ALA A 125 1.04 21.61 5.32
CA ALA A 125 2.23 21.16 4.62
C ALA A 125 2.09 19.70 4.17
N ILE A 126 1.65 18.80 5.06
CA ILE A 126 1.41 17.39 4.73
C ILE A 126 0.37 17.26 3.61
N ASN A 127 -0.73 18.00 3.68
CA ASN A 127 -1.78 17.98 2.65
C ASN A 127 -1.25 18.49 1.30
N ALA A 128 -0.41 19.51 1.28
CA ALA A 128 0.20 20.03 0.05
C ALA A 128 1.14 18.99 -0.59
N ILE A 129 1.97 18.31 0.22
CA ILE A 129 2.85 17.22 -0.25
C ILE A 129 2.01 16.05 -0.78
N ALA A 130 0.96 15.65 -0.05
CA ALA A 130 0.07 14.56 -0.46
C ALA A 130 -0.70 14.88 -1.75
N ALA A 131 -1.04 16.16 -1.99
CA ALA A 131 -1.73 16.60 -3.20
C ALA A 131 -0.85 16.50 -4.46
N ILE A 132 0.47 16.70 -4.34
CA ILE A 132 1.42 16.47 -5.43
C ILE A 132 1.54 14.97 -5.73
N GLY A 133 1.57 14.16 -4.67
CA GLY A 133 1.75 12.72 -4.75
C GLY A 133 3.23 12.31 -4.80
N PRO A 134 3.53 11.05 -5.14
CA PRO A 134 4.89 10.54 -5.14
C PRO A 134 5.78 11.25 -6.17
N GLY A 135 7.03 11.51 -5.80
CA GLY A 135 8.01 12.21 -6.63
C GLY A 135 8.30 13.65 -6.21
N TYR A 136 7.58 14.20 -5.21
CA TYR A 136 7.96 15.44 -4.57
C TYR A 136 9.35 15.32 -3.92
N LYS A 137 10.24 16.28 -4.20
CA LYS A 137 11.57 16.38 -3.62
C LYS A 137 11.60 17.58 -2.67
N LEU A 138 12.06 17.37 -1.44
CA LEU A 138 12.26 18.46 -0.51
C LEU A 138 13.35 19.40 -1.04
N PRO A 139 13.19 20.73 -0.93
CA PRO A 139 14.25 21.68 -1.20
C PRO A 139 15.48 21.35 -0.34
N SER A 140 16.65 21.29 -0.98
CA SER A 140 17.93 21.03 -0.34
C SER A 140 18.80 22.28 -0.46
N TYR A 141 19.44 22.68 0.65
CA TYR A 141 20.35 23.84 0.70
C TYR A 141 21.83 23.44 0.64
N ILE A 142 22.12 22.25 0.09
CA ILE A 142 23.49 21.78 -0.17
C ILE A 142 24.04 22.49 -1.41
#